data_AF-A0A9R0JHX5-F1
#
_entry.id   AF-A0A9R0JHX5-F1
#
_cell.length_a   1.000
_cell.length_b   1.000
_cell.length_c   1.000
_cell.angle_alpha   90.00
_cell.angle_beta   90.00
_cell.angle_gamma   90.00
#
_symmetry.space_group_name_H-M   'P 1'
#
loop_
_entity.id
_entity.type
_entity.pdbx_description
1 polymer ?
#
loop_
_entity_poly.entity_id
_entity_poly.type
_entity_poly.pdbx_seq_one_letter_code
_entity_poly.pdbx_strand_id
1 'polypeptide(L)'
;MYFYYFNFNHHGADPNLGFHGERPLIAAVQEGLIEIMKCLLKAGANPNATNFCDLTPIEIAAVEGNLEIVNILFDFTAPIPHIPTWSIPGIHEYINSREVKNQRELKAETRFLEANENAAQSVRENDYMTAVYWYTEAVRIKPTDGIMFSNRSFCFIRLNQGNLALSDAKICIRLRPNWAKGYYRAGAAYMMLQDYQNAVAAFGYACTYEPLNTELRDAYIFGDRN
;
A
#
# COMPACT_ATOMS: atom_id res chain seq x y z
N MET A 1 7.71 3.61 -8.76
CA MET A 1 7.56 5.08 -8.72
C MET A 1 6.07 5.37 -8.83
N TYR A 2 5.36 5.40 -7.70
CA TYR A 2 3.95 5.80 -7.66
C TYR A 2 3.92 7.32 -7.71
N PHE A 3 3.40 7.90 -8.79
CA PHE A 3 3.23 9.34 -8.92
C PHE A 3 2.03 9.79 -8.07
N TYR A 4 2.28 10.25 -6.85
CA TYR A 4 1.32 11.04 -6.08
C TYR A 4 1.57 12.52 -6.36
N TYR A 5 0.75 13.11 -7.24
CA TYR A 5 0.70 14.56 -7.42
C TYR A 5 0.03 15.18 -6.18
N PHE A 6 0.84 15.57 -5.21
CA PHE A 6 0.41 16.47 -4.15
C PHE A 6 0.29 17.88 -4.72
N ASN A 7 -0.94 18.26 -5.10
CA ASN A 7 -1.23 19.59 -5.61
C ASN A 7 -1.44 20.57 -4.44
N PHE A 8 -0.35 20.92 -3.76
CA PHE A 8 -0.35 21.94 -2.70
C PHE A 8 -0.02 23.30 -3.30
N ASN A 9 -0.97 23.96 -3.94
CA ASN A 9 -0.92 25.42 -4.07
C ASN A 9 -2.32 26.00 -4.31
N HIS A 10 -2.80 26.69 -3.27
CA HIS A 10 -3.95 27.59 -3.17
C HIS A 10 -5.36 26.96 -3.11
N HIS A 11 -6.08 27.33 -2.03
CA HIS A 11 -7.50 27.08 -1.68
C HIS A 11 -7.83 25.85 -0.79
N GLY A 12 -7.72 26.01 0.54
CA GLY A 12 -8.54 25.26 1.51
C GLY A 12 -8.19 23.79 1.80
N ALA A 13 -7.06 23.27 1.31
CA ALA A 13 -6.64 21.90 1.62
C ALA A 13 -6.20 21.79 3.10
N ASP A 14 -6.77 20.82 3.83
CA ASP A 14 -6.35 20.49 5.20
C ASP A 14 -5.03 19.72 5.16
N PRO A 15 -3.93 20.24 5.75
CA PRO A 15 -2.62 19.58 5.74
C PRO A 15 -2.59 18.26 6.53
N ASN A 16 -3.65 17.94 7.29
CA ASN A 16 -3.80 16.72 8.06
C ASN A 16 -4.61 15.63 7.35
N LEU A 17 -5.33 15.98 6.28
CA LEU A 17 -6.23 15.06 5.56
C LEU A 17 -5.87 15.00 4.08
N GLY A 18 -5.37 13.84 3.66
CA GLY A 18 -5.15 13.48 2.27
C GLY A 18 -6.27 12.61 1.71
N PHE A 19 -6.14 12.24 0.43
CA PHE A 19 -7.04 11.30 -0.22
C PHE A 19 -7.03 9.94 0.52
N HIS A 20 -8.20 9.30 0.69
CA HIS A 20 -8.33 8.03 1.44
C HIS A 20 -7.79 8.02 2.88
N GLY A 21 -7.84 9.16 3.59
CA GLY A 21 -7.41 9.25 4.99
C GLY A 21 -5.89 9.18 5.15
N GLU A 22 -5.14 9.39 4.07
CA GLU A 22 -3.70 9.55 4.13
C GLU A 22 -3.34 10.79 4.94
N ARG A 23 -2.26 10.70 5.71
CA ARG A 23 -1.70 11.83 6.45
C ARG A 23 -0.56 12.40 5.61
N PRO A 24 -0.71 13.56 4.95
CA PRO A 24 0.27 14.06 3.99
C PRO A 24 1.69 14.13 4.55
N LEU A 25 1.82 14.48 5.83
CA LEU A 25 3.10 14.53 6.53
C LEU A 25 3.76 13.15 6.62
N ILE A 26 2.99 12.10 6.91
CA ILE A 26 3.50 10.72 6.98
C ILE A 26 4.03 10.28 5.62
N ALA A 27 3.28 10.53 4.54
CA ALA A 27 3.72 10.19 3.19
C ALA A 27 5.00 10.92 2.80
N ALA A 28 5.09 12.23 3.10
CA ALA A 28 6.30 13.02 2.84
C ALA A 28 7.53 12.49 3.61
N VAL A 29 7.34 12.01 4.84
CA VAL A 29 8.42 11.41 5.65
C VAL A 29 8.89 10.09 5.05
N GLN A 30 7.97 9.17 4.74
CA GLN A 30 8.30 7.85 4.18
C GLN A 30 9.01 7.93 2.82
N GLU A 31 8.64 8.93 2.01
CA GLU A 31 9.26 9.16 0.70
C GLU A 31 10.52 10.05 0.77
N GLY A 32 10.91 10.50 1.96
CA GLY A 32 12.09 11.34 2.15
C GLY A 32 11.96 12.75 1.54
N LEU A 33 10.74 13.24 1.34
CA LEU A 33 10.44 14.51 0.66
C LEU A 33 10.57 15.70 1.61
N ILE A 34 11.82 16.04 1.96
CA ILE A 34 12.16 17.03 2.98
C ILE A 34 11.47 18.39 2.77
N GLU A 35 11.48 18.92 1.56
CA GLU A 35 10.89 20.24 1.29
C GLU A 35 9.36 20.22 1.37
N ILE A 36 8.72 19.14 0.92
CA ILE A 36 7.26 18.95 1.07
C ILE A 36 6.90 18.81 2.56
N MET A 37 7.68 18.02 3.31
CA MET A 37 7.53 17.88 4.76
C MET A 37 7.62 19.23 5.47
N LYS A 38 8.64 20.05 5.19
CA LYS A 38 8.79 21.39 5.76
C LYS A 38 7.60 22.30 5.43
N CYS A 39 7.09 22.24 4.20
CA CYS A 39 5.89 22.98 3.80
C CYS A 39 4.65 22.54 4.57
N LEU A 40 4.46 21.23 4.78
CA LEU A 40 3.34 20.67 5.52
C LEU A 40 3.37 21.07 7.00
N LEU A 41 4.54 21.03 7.64
CA LEU A 41 4.72 21.49 9.02
C LEU A 41 4.36 22.97 9.17
N LYS A 42 4.84 23.83 8.24
CA LYS A 42 4.49 25.25 8.20
C LYS A 42 2.99 25.50 7.96
N ALA A 43 2.32 24.60 7.24
CA ALA A 43 0.89 24.68 6.99
C ALA A 43 0.03 24.22 8.18
N GLY A 44 0.63 23.65 9.24
CA GLY A 44 -0.09 23.17 10.42
C GLY A 44 -0.41 21.68 10.39
N ALA A 45 0.35 20.87 9.64
CA ALA A 45 0.28 19.42 9.76
C ALA A 45 0.68 18.98 11.18
N ASN A 46 -0.08 18.07 11.78
CA ASN A 46 0.15 17.56 13.12
C ASN A 46 1.35 16.58 13.13
N PRO A 47 2.47 16.95 13.76
CA PRO A 47 3.68 16.12 13.80
C PRO A 47 3.58 14.94 14.77
N ASN A 48 2.48 14.81 15.52
CA ASN A 48 2.21 13.69 16.42
C ASN A 48 1.12 12.75 15.88
N ALA A 49 0.60 13.00 14.67
CA ALA A 49 -0.40 12.14 14.06
C ALA A 49 0.24 10.82 13.62
N THR A 50 -0.24 9.70 14.12
CA THR A 50 0.36 8.39 13.84
C THR A 50 0.06 7.86 12.44
N ASN A 51 0.71 6.80 11.97
CA ASN A 51 0.28 6.03 10.80
C ASN A 51 -0.62 4.84 11.21
N PHE A 52 -0.95 3.96 10.28
CA PHE A 52 -1.72 2.74 10.53
C PHE A 52 -0.98 1.70 11.40
N CYS A 53 0.30 1.90 11.69
CA CYS A 53 1.12 1.11 12.62
C CYS A 53 1.27 1.80 13.99
N ASP A 54 0.54 2.89 14.25
CA ASP A 54 0.62 3.75 15.44
C ASP A 54 1.98 4.44 15.61
N LEU A 55 2.74 4.63 14.53
CA LEU A 55 4.02 5.34 14.55
C LEU A 55 3.81 6.80 14.19
N THR A 56 4.38 7.70 14.99
CA THR A 56 4.48 9.12 14.66
C THR A 56 5.49 9.36 13.52
N PRO A 57 5.44 10.51 12.83
CA PRO A 57 6.40 10.88 11.79
C PRO A 57 7.85 10.74 12.23
N ILE A 58 8.19 11.17 13.46
CA ILE A 58 9.57 11.11 13.96
C ILE A 58 10.02 9.66 14.22
N GLU A 59 9.11 8.79 14.66
CA GLU A 59 9.41 7.37 14.87
C GLU A 59 9.60 6.64 13.54
N ILE A 60 8.83 6.97 12.50
CA ILE A 60 9.03 6.44 11.15
C ILE A 60 10.43 6.78 10.65
N ALA A 61 10.81 8.06 10.73
CA ALA A 61 12.14 8.51 10.33
C ALA A 61 13.26 7.82 11.13
N ALA A 62 13.05 7.59 12.42
CA ALA A 62 13.99 6.86 13.27
C ALA A 62 14.11 5.37 12.89
N VAL A 63 13.00 4.71 12.53
CA VAL A 63 12.99 3.32 12.02
C VAL A 63 13.74 3.20 10.69
N GLU A 64 13.59 4.19 9.81
CA GLU A 64 14.24 4.24 8.50
C GLU A 64 15.71 4.70 8.58
N GLY A 65 16.16 5.15 9.75
CA GLY A 65 17.52 5.66 9.96
C GLY A 65 17.76 7.04 9.34
N ASN A 66 16.70 7.79 9.01
CA ASN A 66 16.79 9.11 8.40
C ASN A 66 17.00 10.20 9.46
N LEU A 67 18.25 10.36 9.90
CA LEU A 67 18.62 11.32 10.94
C LEU A 67 18.30 12.77 10.58
N GLU A 68 18.36 13.13 9.29
CA GLU A 68 18.03 14.50 8.85
C GLU A 68 16.56 14.81 9.11
N ILE A 69 15.66 13.89 8.76
CA ILE A 69 14.23 14.04 9.04
C ILE A 69 13.94 14.01 10.54
N VAL A 70 14.61 13.15 11.32
CA VAL A 70 14.48 13.14 12.78
C VAL A 70 14.85 14.49 13.37
N ASN A 71 15.97 15.09 12.94
CA ASN A 71 16.39 16.43 13.38
C ASN A 71 15.32 17.48 13.08
N ILE A 72 14.79 17.50 11.86
CA ILE A 72 13.77 18.48 11.47
C ILE A 72 12.49 18.31 12.30
N LEU A 73 12.02 17.07 12.48
CA LEU A 73 10.78 16.79 13.20
C LEU A 73 10.90 16.99 14.71
N PHE A 74 12.10 16.91 15.28
CA PHE A 74 12.32 17.03 16.73
C PHE A 74 11.79 18.36 17.28
N ASP A 75 12.00 19.46 16.56
CA ASP A 75 11.56 20.80 16.98
C ASP A 75 10.03 20.99 16.91
N PHE A 76 9.32 20.13 16.17
CA PHE A 76 7.88 20.21 15.97
C PHE A 76 7.11 19.16 16.78
N THR A 77 7.74 18.05 17.14
CA THR A 77 7.10 16.92 17.82
C THR A 77 7.12 17.11 19.33
N ALA A 78 5.99 16.88 20.00
CA ALA A 78 5.95 16.90 21.45
C ALA A 78 6.58 15.61 22.00
N PRO A 79 7.14 15.61 23.23
CA PRO A 79 7.69 14.41 23.83
C PRO A 79 6.68 13.25 23.84
N ILE A 80 7.08 12.13 23.26
CA ILE A 80 6.24 10.92 23.14
C ILE A 80 6.33 10.12 24.45
N PRO A 81 5.22 9.86 25.16
CA PRO A 81 5.25 9.31 26.52
C PRO A 81 5.97 7.96 26.70
N HIS A 82 5.94 7.09 25.69
CA HIS A 82 6.58 5.77 25.76
C HIS A 82 8.07 5.79 25.43
N ILE A 83 8.63 6.93 25.00
CA ILE A 83 10.07 7.10 24.75
C ILE A 83 10.73 7.63 26.03
N PRO A 84 11.60 6.84 26.71
CA PRO A 84 12.13 7.20 28.03
C PRO A 84 13.03 8.44 28.02
N THR A 85 13.79 8.65 26.94
CA THR A 85 14.74 9.74 26.80
C THR A 85 14.41 10.56 25.57
N TRP A 86 13.83 11.75 25.77
CA TRP A 86 13.47 12.66 24.68
C TRP A 86 14.69 13.46 24.17
N SER A 87 15.53 12.78 23.41
CA SER A 87 16.64 13.34 22.65
C SER A 87 16.80 12.57 21.35
N ILE A 88 17.45 13.14 20.34
CA ILE A 88 17.67 12.43 19.08
C ILE A 88 18.39 11.08 19.28
N PRO A 89 19.48 10.99 20.10
CA PRO A 89 20.07 9.71 20.44
C PRO A 89 19.11 8.79 21.20
N GLY A 90 18.33 9.32 22.16
CA GLY A 90 17.41 8.52 22.97
C GLY A 90 16.24 7.93 22.17
N ILE A 91 15.68 8.70 21.23
CA ILE A 91 14.66 8.22 20.28
C ILE A 91 15.25 7.11 19.42
N HIS A 92 16.44 7.32 18.86
CA HIS A 92 17.11 6.33 18.02
C HIS A 92 17.44 5.04 18.78
N GLU A 93 17.95 5.14 20.01
CA GLU A 93 18.25 4.01 20.89
C GLU A 93 16.98 3.21 21.22
N TYR A 94 15.91 3.90 21.61
CA TYR A 94 14.64 3.27 21.97
C TYR A 94 14.01 2.53 20.78
N ILE A 95 13.87 3.20 19.63
CA ILE A 95 13.19 2.67 18.43
C ILE A 95 13.94 1.47 17.82
N ASN A 96 15.26 1.45 17.95
CA ASN A 96 16.12 0.38 17.47
C ASN A 96 16.45 -0.67 18.54
N SER A 97 15.93 -0.51 19.76
CA SER A 97 16.07 -1.55 20.78
C SER A 97 15.42 -2.85 20.30
N ARG A 98 16.04 -3.98 20.66
CA ARG A 98 15.56 -5.31 20.22
C ARG A 98 14.11 -5.55 20.63
N GLU A 99 13.73 -5.12 21.83
CA GLU A 99 12.39 -5.30 22.37
C GLU A 99 11.34 -4.53 21.54
N VAL A 100 11.57 -3.23 21.31
CA VAL A 100 10.65 -2.38 20.54
C VAL A 100 10.56 -2.85 19.09
N LYS A 101 11.68 -3.26 18.50
CA LYS A 101 11.70 -3.83 17.15
C LYS A 101 10.84 -5.09 17.07
N ASN A 102 11.05 -6.05 17.97
CA ASN A 102 10.26 -7.29 18.02
C ASN A 102 8.77 -7.01 18.24
N GLN A 103 8.43 -6.11 19.17
CA GLN A 103 7.06 -5.73 19.45
C GLN A 103 6.38 -5.10 18.23
N ARG A 104 7.10 -4.22 17.50
CA ARG A 104 6.61 -3.59 16.27
C ARG A 104 6.38 -4.61 15.16
N GLU A 105 7.32 -5.53 14.96
CA GLU A 105 7.20 -6.61 13.97
C GLU A 105 6.02 -7.54 14.28
N LEU A 106 5.87 -7.96 15.54
CA LEU A 106 4.74 -8.78 15.98
C LEU A 106 3.41 -8.04 15.78
N LYS A 107 3.34 -6.76 16.16
CA LYS A 107 2.13 -5.96 15.98
C LYS A 107 1.76 -5.78 14.51
N ALA A 108 2.75 -5.55 13.64
CA ALA A 108 2.55 -5.47 12.20
C ALA A 108 2.06 -6.80 11.63
N GLU A 109 2.62 -7.92 12.08
CA GLU A 109 2.18 -9.26 11.67
C GLU A 109 0.73 -9.52 12.07
N THR A 110 0.36 -9.26 13.32
CA THR A 110 -1.02 -9.42 13.81
C THR A 110 -2.00 -8.59 12.99
N ARG A 111 -1.70 -7.30 12.77
CA ARG A 111 -2.54 -6.41 11.95
C ARG A 111 -2.68 -6.88 10.51
N PHE A 112 -1.60 -7.40 9.92
CA PHE A 112 -1.64 -7.95 8.58
C PHE A 112 -2.57 -9.17 8.50
N LEU A 113 -2.49 -10.08 9.47
CA LEU A 113 -3.35 -11.27 9.52
C LEU A 113 -4.82 -10.86 9.70
N GLU A 114 -5.12 -9.97 10.63
CA GLU A 114 -6.47 -9.42 10.84
C GLU A 114 -7.02 -8.77 9.57
N ALA A 115 -6.24 -7.92 8.90
CA ALA A 115 -6.64 -7.28 7.65
C ALA A 115 -6.92 -8.31 6.55
N ASN A 116 -6.05 -9.32 6.40
CA ASN A 116 -6.23 -10.35 5.39
C ASN A 116 -7.48 -11.24 5.67
N GLU A 117 -7.73 -11.58 6.93
CA GLU A 117 -8.91 -12.35 7.35
C GLU A 117 -10.21 -11.57 7.11
N ASN A 118 -10.23 -10.30 7.52
CA ASN A 118 -11.37 -9.41 7.29
C ASN A 118 -11.63 -9.22 5.78
N ALA A 119 -10.58 -9.00 4.99
CA ALA A 119 -10.70 -8.91 3.53
C ALA A 119 -11.30 -10.19 2.92
N ALA A 120 -10.80 -11.35 3.35
CA ALA A 120 -11.30 -12.64 2.87
C ALA A 120 -12.76 -12.88 3.28
N GLN A 121 -13.16 -12.46 4.48
CA GLN A 121 -14.56 -12.51 4.92
C GLN A 121 -15.45 -11.61 4.06
N SER A 122 -15.06 -10.35 3.84
CA SER A 122 -15.83 -9.43 2.98
C SER A 122 -15.97 -9.96 1.55
N VAL A 123 -14.94 -10.61 1.00
CA VAL A 123 -15.04 -11.29 -0.31
C VAL A 123 -16.10 -12.41 -0.30
N ARG A 124 -16.18 -13.22 0.78
CA ARG A 124 -17.20 -14.27 0.92
C ARG A 124 -18.62 -13.69 1.00
N GLU A 125 -18.76 -12.51 1.56
CA GLU A 125 -20.03 -11.77 1.66
C GLU A 125 -20.38 -10.98 0.39
N ASN A 126 -19.49 -10.97 -0.60
CA ASN A 126 -19.56 -10.14 -1.81
C ASN A 126 -19.49 -8.62 -1.54
N ASP A 127 -19.02 -8.20 -0.36
CA ASP A 127 -18.70 -6.81 -0.06
C ASP A 127 -17.28 -6.47 -0.57
N TYR A 128 -17.19 -6.20 -1.86
CA TYR A 128 -15.91 -5.92 -2.51
C TYR A 128 -15.33 -4.55 -2.13
N MET A 129 -16.16 -3.58 -1.73
CA MET A 129 -15.67 -2.26 -1.29
C MET A 129 -14.92 -2.39 0.03
N THR A 130 -15.50 -3.09 1.00
CA THR A 130 -14.84 -3.36 2.29
C THR A 130 -13.63 -4.27 2.11
N ALA A 131 -13.69 -5.25 1.19
CA ALA A 131 -12.53 -6.08 0.86
C ALA A 131 -11.36 -5.26 0.28
N VAL A 132 -11.63 -4.29 -0.60
CA VAL A 132 -10.59 -3.38 -1.14
C VAL A 132 -9.94 -2.57 -0.02
N TYR A 133 -10.73 -2.07 0.93
CA TYR A 133 -10.20 -1.35 2.09
C TYR A 133 -9.22 -2.24 2.88
N TRP A 134 -9.65 -3.44 3.28
CA TRP A 134 -8.79 -4.33 4.08
C TRP A 134 -7.56 -4.82 3.33
N TYR A 135 -7.67 -5.14 2.02
CA TYR A 135 -6.47 -5.45 1.23
C TYR A 135 -5.54 -4.27 1.06
N THR A 136 -6.06 -3.04 1.05
CA THR A 136 -5.22 -1.83 1.04
C THR A 136 -4.42 -1.71 2.32
N GLU A 137 -5.03 -2.01 3.47
CA GLU A 137 -4.33 -2.07 4.75
C GLU A 137 -3.27 -3.17 4.78
N ALA A 138 -3.60 -4.38 4.28
CA ALA A 138 -2.64 -5.48 4.18
C ALA A 138 -1.43 -5.13 3.29
N VAL A 139 -1.66 -4.48 2.14
CA VAL A 139 -0.60 -4.02 1.23
C VAL A 139 0.26 -2.93 1.85
N ARG A 140 -0.31 -2.02 2.65
CA ARG A 140 0.46 -0.98 3.35
C ARG A 140 1.44 -1.59 4.36
N ILE A 141 1.07 -2.69 5.01
CA ILE A 141 1.92 -3.38 5.98
C ILE A 141 2.97 -4.26 5.28
N LYS A 142 2.57 -5.04 4.27
CA LYS A 142 3.45 -5.92 3.49
C LYS A 142 3.37 -5.59 1.99
N PRO A 143 4.06 -4.52 1.52
CA PRO A 143 3.96 -4.05 0.14
C PRO A 143 4.63 -4.97 -0.89
N THR A 144 5.32 -6.01 -0.43
CA THR A 144 5.99 -7.02 -1.27
C THR A 144 5.17 -8.31 -1.42
N ASP A 145 4.01 -8.42 -0.75
CA ASP A 145 3.13 -9.59 -0.89
C ASP A 145 2.25 -9.47 -2.15
N GLY A 146 2.70 -10.08 -3.24
CA GLY A 146 1.98 -10.12 -4.50
C GLY A 146 0.56 -10.75 -4.42
N ILE A 147 0.29 -11.57 -3.40
CA ILE A 147 -1.03 -12.19 -3.22
C ILE A 147 -2.08 -11.12 -2.89
N MET A 148 -1.73 -10.16 -2.03
CA MET A 148 -2.67 -9.09 -1.63
C MET A 148 -3.07 -8.23 -2.83
N PHE A 149 -2.13 -7.89 -3.71
CA PHE A 149 -2.43 -7.18 -4.96
C PHE A 149 -3.33 -8.01 -5.90
N SER A 150 -3.07 -9.31 -6.07
CA SER A 150 -3.94 -10.17 -6.87
C SER A 150 -5.38 -10.23 -6.33
N ASN A 151 -5.54 -10.27 -5.00
CA ASN A 151 -6.86 -10.33 -4.36
C ASN A 151 -7.58 -8.98 -4.41
N ARG A 152 -6.87 -7.86 -4.25
CA ARG A 152 -7.43 -6.52 -4.41
C ARG A 152 -7.79 -6.23 -5.87
N SER A 153 -6.96 -6.65 -6.83
CA SER A 153 -7.26 -6.63 -8.27
C SER A 153 -8.57 -7.36 -8.60
N PHE A 154 -8.78 -8.54 -8.00
CA PHE A 154 -10.05 -9.25 -8.13
C PHE A 154 -11.24 -8.43 -7.65
N CYS A 155 -11.13 -7.81 -6.47
CA CYS A 155 -12.20 -6.98 -5.94
C CYS A 155 -12.49 -5.78 -6.86
N PHE A 156 -11.45 -5.15 -7.42
CA PHE A 156 -11.62 -4.08 -8.41
C PHE A 156 -12.31 -4.55 -9.70
N ILE A 157 -12.04 -5.77 -10.18
CA ILE A 157 -12.78 -6.36 -11.31
C ILE A 157 -14.26 -6.49 -10.96
N ARG A 158 -14.58 -6.98 -9.75
CA ARG A 158 -15.97 -7.13 -9.28
C ARG A 158 -16.69 -5.80 -9.08
N LEU A 159 -15.94 -4.71 -8.89
CA LEU A 159 -16.43 -3.34 -8.79
C LEU A 159 -16.43 -2.59 -10.14
N ASN A 160 -16.12 -3.27 -11.25
CA ASN A 160 -16.00 -2.68 -12.57
C ASN A 160 -14.92 -1.57 -12.70
N GLN A 161 -13.86 -1.65 -11.88
CA GLN A 161 -12.75 -0.68 -11.84
C GLN A 161 -11.50 -1.22 -12.57
N GLY A 162 -11.57 -1.29 -13.91
CA GLY A 162 -10.55 -1.97 -14.74
C GLY A 162 -9.15 -1.40 -14.67
N ASN A 163 -9.03 -0.08 -14.63
CA ASN A 163 -7.73 0.58 -14.54
C ASN A 163 -7.02 0.25 -13.22
N LEU A 164 -7.76 0.25 -12.09
CA LEU A 164 -7.21 -0.10 -10.78
C LEU A 164 -6.88 -1.58 -10.70
N ALA A 165 -7.76 -2.45 -11.21
CA ALA A 165 -7.50 -3.89 -11.30
C ALA A 165 -6.22 -4.20 -12.10
N LEU A 166 -6.03 -3.54 -13.24
CA LEU A 166 -4.85 -3.73 -14.09
C LEU A 166 -3.57 -3.23 -13.41
N SER A 167 -3.64 -2.10 -12.70
CA SER A 167 -2.53 -1.58 -11.92
C SER A 167 -2.04 -2.60 -10.89
N ASP A 168 -2.96 -3.15 -10.08
CA ASP A 168 -2.64 -4.17 -9.08
C ASP A 168 -2.13 -5.47 -9.72
N ALA A 169 -2.73 -5.91 -10.83
CA ALA A 169 -2.26 -7.10 -11.56
C ALA A 169 -0.82 -6.94 -12.07
N LYS A 170 -0.46 -5.77 -12.59
CA LYS A 170 0.91 -5.47 -13.03
C LYS A 170 1.90 -5.48 -11.87
N ILE A 171 1.51 -4.98 -10.69
CA ILE A 171 2.34 -5.06 -9.48
C ILE A 171 2.53 -6.51 -9.06
N CYS A 172 1.46 -7.30 -9.04
CA CYS A 172 1.50 -8.72 -8.74
C CYS A 172 2.47 -9.48 -9.68
N ILE A 173 2.41 -9.22 -10.99
CA ILE A 173 3.34 -9.83 -11.97
C ILE A 173 4.78 -9.41 -11.70
N ARG A 174 5.03 -8.12 -11.37
CA ARG A 174 6.38 -7.65 -11.03
C ARG A 174 6.94 -8.34 -9.79
N LEU A 175 6.12 -8.55 -8.77
CA LEU A 175 6.52 -9.22 -7.52
C LEU A 175 6.64 -10.74 -7.70
N ARG A 176 5.80 -11.35 -8.54
CA ARG A 176 5.73 -12.80 -8.78
C ARG A 176 5.62 -13.11 -10.29
N PRO A 177 6.71 -12.99 -11.06
CA PRO A 177 6.68 -13.08 -12.52
C PRO A 177 6.33 -14.47 -13.06
N ASN A 178 6.43 -15.51 -12.23
CA ASN A 178 6.12 -16.90 -12.59
C ASN A 178 4.77 -17.38 -12.03
N TRP A 179 3.92 -16.47 -11.56
CA TRP A 179 2.63 -16.81 -10.96
C TRP A 179 1.48 -16.53 -11.93
N ALA A 180 0.86 -17.58 -12.46
CA ALA A 180 -0.20 -17.50 -13.46
C ALA A 180 -1.35 -16.57 -13.05
N LYS A 181 -1.71 -16.55 -11.75
CA LYS A 181 -2.81 -15.72 -11.24
C LYS A 181 -2.59 -14.23 -11.48
N GLY A 182 -1.36 -13.73 -11.44
CA GLY A 182 -1.07 -12.32 -11.75
C GLY A 182 -1.44 -11.96 -13.20
N TYR A 183 -1.04 -12.81 -14.14
CA TYR A 183 -1.39 -12.65 -15.56
C TYR A 183 -2.88 -12.85 -15.83
N TYR A 184 -3.53 -13.79 -15.14
CA TYR A 184 -4.98 -13.96 -15.21
C TYR A 184 -5.72 -12.68 -14.79
N ARG A 185 -5.31 -12.07 -13.67
CA ARG A 185 -5.90 -10.80 -13.22
C ARG A 185 -5.68 -9.68 -14.24
N ALA A 186 -4.52 -9.63 -14.87
CA ALA A 186 -4.24 -8.66 -15.94
C ALA A 186 -5.14 -8.90 -17.17
N GLY A 187 -5.28 -10.15 -17.62
CA GLY A 187 -6.16 -10.51 -18.73
C GLY A 187 -7.62 -10.15 -18.47
N ALA A 188 -8.13 -10.48 -17.27
CA ALA A 188 -9.49 -10.11 -16.87
C ALA A 188 -9.70 -8.59 -16.79
N ALA A 189 -8.69 -7.84 -16.33
CA ALA A 189 -8.75 -6.38 -16.32
C ALA A 189 -8.73 -5.79 -17.74
N TYR A 190 -7.89 -6.31 -18.64
CA TYR A 190 -7.86 -5.90 -20.05
C TYR A 190 -9.17 -6.19 -20.77
N MET A 191 -9.77 -7.37 -20.54
CA MET A 191 -11.11 -7.72 -21.06
C MET A 191 -12.16 -6.69 -20.66
N MET A 192 -12.17 -6.28 -19.39
CA MET A 192 -13.11 -5.27 -18.89
C MET A 192 -12.85 -3.87 -19.47
N LEU A 193 -11.61 -3.58 -19.84
CA LEU A 193 -11.21 -2.36 -20.55
C LEU A 193 -11.39 -2.46 -22.07
N GLN A 194 -11.90 -3.59 -22.59
CA GLN A 194 -12.05 -3.88 -24.03
C GLN A 194 -10.73 -3.86 -24.81
N ASP A 195 -9.61 -4.09 -24.13
CA ASP A 195 -8.29 -4.26 -24.73
C ASP A 195 -8.04 -5.76 -24.98
N TYR A 196 -8.74 -6.31 -25.96
CA TYR A 196 -8.75 -7.75 -26.23
C TYR A 196 -7.36 -8.27 -26.63
N GLN A 197 -6.58 -7.47 -27.37
CA GLN A 197 -5.23 -7.85 -27.78
C GLN A 197 -4.32 -8.11 -26.56
N ASN A 198 -4.29 -7.19 -25.59
CA ASN A 198 -3.49 -7.38 -24.39
C ASN A 198 -4.10 -8.42 -23.44
N ALA A 199 -5.42 -8.61 -23.45
CA ALA A 199 -6.08 -9.68 -22.71
C ALA A 199 -5.62 -11.07 -23.17
N VAL A 200 -5.62 -11.32 -24.49
CA VAL A 200 -5.16 -12.59 -25.09
C VAL A 200 -3.71 -12.86 -24.72
N ALA A 201 -2.84 -11.85 -24.87
CA ALA A 201 -1.43 -11.98 -24.50
C ALA A 201 -1.26 -12.34 -23.02
N ALA A 202 -1.99 -11.66 -22.11
CA ALA A 202 -1.94 -11.93 -20.69
C ALA A 202 -2.44 -13.34 -20.33
N PHE A 203 -3.57 -13.78 -20.89
CA PHE A 203 -4.06 -15.15 -20.69
C PHE A 203 -3.11 -16.19 -21.28
N GLY A 204 -2.48 -15.89 -22.43
CA GLY A 204 -1.45 -16.72 -23.03
C GLY A 204 -0.27 -16.93 -22.07
N TYR A 205 0.26 -15.85 -21.47
CA TYR A 205 1.28 -15.96 -20.44
C TYR A 205 0.80 -16.78 -19.23
N ALA A 206 -0.42 -16.55 -18.74
CA ALA A 206 -0.97 -17.34 -17.64
C ALA A 206 -1.01 -18.85 -17.96
N CYS A 207 -1.42 -19.22 -19.17
CA CYS A 207 -1.42 -20.61 -19.66
C CYS A 207 -0.01 -21.21 -19.75
N THR A 208 1.04 -20.42 -20.00
CA THR A 208 2.41 -20.96 -19.99
C THR A 208 2.85 -21.44 -18.60
N TYR A 209 2.36 -20.78 -17.54
CA TYR A 209 2.70 -21.13 -16.16
C TYR A 209 1.76 -22.18 -15.54
N GLU A 210 0.49 -22.21 -15.95
CA GLU A 210 -0.49 -23.22 -15.52
C GLU A 210 -1.20 -23.86 -16.74
N PRO A 211 -0.50 -24.67 -17.54
CA PRO A 211 -1.03 -25.16 -18.82
C PRO A 211 -2.21 -26.10 -18.67
N LEU A 212 -2.43 -26.73 -17.51
CA LEU A 212 -3.53 -27.67 -17.26
C LEU A 212 -4.79 -27.01 -16.70
N ASN A 213 -4.77 -25.70 -16.47
CA ASN A 213 -5.90 -24.97 -15.92
C ASN A 213 -6.94 -24.69 -17.03
N THR A 214 -8.12 -25.31 -16.92
CA THR A 214 -9.18 -25.21 -17.92
C THR A 214 -9.82 -23.83 -17.96
N GLU A 215 -10.00 -23.17 -16.81
CA GLU A 215 -10.54 -21.80 -16.74
C GLU A 215 -9.64 -20.81 -17.50
N LEU A 216 -8.31 -21.02 -17.41
CA LEU A 216 -7.33 -20.21 -18.12
C LEU A 216 -7.38 -20.41 -19.64
N ARG A 217 -7.53 -21.65 -20.09
CA ARG A 217 -7.67 -21.96 -21.52
C ARG A 217 -8.96 -21.38 -22.09
N ASP A 218 -10.06 -21.48 -21.36
CA ASP A 218 -11.35 -20.93 -21.78
C ASP A 218 -11.29 -19.40 -21.87
N ALA A 219 -10.65 -18.74 -20.90
CA ALA A 219 -10.43 -17.30 -20.92
C ALA A 219 -9.56 -16.85 -22.11
N TYR A 220 -8.51 -17.60 -22.44
CA TYR A 220 -7.68 -17.35 -23.61
C TYR A 220 -8.48 -17.45 -24.92
N ILE A 221 -9.23 -18.53 -25.10
CA ILE A 221 -10.04 -18.76 -26.31
C ILE A 221 -11.13 -17.69 -26.45
N PHE A 222 -11.74 -17.26 -25.35
CA PHE A 222 -12.75 -16.19 -25.39
C PHE A 222 -12.15 -14.84 -25.80
N GLY A 223 -10.96 -14.52 -25.29
CA GLY A 223 -10.25 -13.30 -25.68
C GLY A 223 -9.89 -13.29 -27.17
N ASP A 224 -9.51 -14.43 -27.75
CA ASP A 224 -9.08 -14.54 -29.16
C ASP A 224 -10.24 -14.39 -30.17
N ARG A 225 -11.48 -14.56 -29.71
CA ARG A 225 -12.68 -14.52 -30.56
C ARG A 225 -13.37 -13.15 -30.63
N ASN A 226 -12.98 -12.19 -29.79
CA ASN A 226 -13.58 -10.86 -29.70
C ASN A 226 -12.58 -9.78 -30.13
#